data_AF-A0A662RSD9-F1
#
_entry.id   AF-A0A662RSD9-F1
#
_cell.length_a   1.000
_cell.length_b   1.000
_cell.length_c   1.000
_cell.angle_alpha   90.00
_cell.angle_beta   90.00
_cell.angle_gamma   90.00
#
_symmetry.space_group_name_H-M   'P 1'
#
loop_
_entity.id
_entity.type
_entity.pdbx_description
1 polymer ?
#
loop_
_entity_poly.entity_id
_entity_poly.type
_entity_poly.pdbx_seq_one_letter_code
_entity_poly.pdbx_strand_id
1 'polypeptide(L)' 'MGLEIMDEVRRDYTYNLVRRGKREDGRGFQDYREIKVEKGIIKRAEGSARVKIGNTEVLVGVKLE' A
#
# COMPACT_ATOMS: atom_id res chain seq x y z
N MET A 1 -9.46 -18.83 -16.01
CA MET A 1 -8.81 -18.66 -17.32
C MET A 1 -8.19 -17.28 -17.52
N GLY A 2 -8.95 -16.18 -17.71
CA GLY A 2 -8.35 -14.85 -17.97
C GLY A 2 -7.52 -14.28 -16.80
N LEU A 3 -8.01 -14.42 -15.57
CA LEU A 3 -7.31 -13.95 -14.36
C LEU A 3 -6.00 -14.72 -14.11
N GLU A 4 -6.00 -16.04 -14.29
CA GLU A 4 -4.81 -16.88 -14.11
C GLU A 4 -3.69 -16.50 -15.08
N ILE A 5 -4.03 -16.25 -16.35
CA ILE A 5 -3.07 -15.81 -17.36
C ILE A 5 -2.47 -14.44 -16.99
N MET A 6 -3.30 -13.50 -16.51
CA MET A 6 -2.81 -12.19 -16.08
C MET A 6 -1.88 -12.28 -14.87
N ASP A 7 -2.16 -13.17 -13.92
CA ASP A 7 -1.32 -13.38 -12.74
C ASP A 7 0.03 -14.01 -13.10
N GLU A 8 0.05 -14.94 -14.05
CA GLU A 8 1.29 -15.53 -14.58
C GLU A 8 2.17 -14.48 -15.26
N VAL A 9 1.60 -13.69 -16.18
CA VAL A 9 2.33 -12.61 -16.87
C VAL A 9 2.88 -11.56 -15.88
N ARG A 10 2.09 -11.17 -14.87
CA ARG A 10 2.53 -10.23 -13.83
C ARG A 10 3.68 -10.80 -13.00
N ARG A 11 3.63 -12.10 -12.68
CA ARG A 11 4.69 -12.77 -11.91
C ARG A 11 6.00 -12.74 -12.69
N ASP A 12 5.98 -13.10 -13.96
CA ASP A 12 7.18 -13.11 -14.82
C ASP A 12 7.77 -11.71 -14.99
N TYR A 13 6.92 -10.70 -15.19
CA TYR A 13 7.35 -9.31 -15.25
C TYR A 13 8.07 -8.88 -13.96
N THR A 14 7.46 -9.18 -12.81
CA THR A 14 8.02 -8.86 -11.48
C THR A 14 9.35 -9.57 -11.26
N TYR A 15 9.43 -10.85 -11.62
CA TYR A 15 10.66 -11.64 -11.49
C TYR A 15 11.81 -11.06 -12.30
N ASN A 16 11.54 -10.64 -13.54
CA ASN A 16 12.53 -10.00 -14.40
C ASN A 16 13.02 -8.65 -13.86
N LEU A 17 12.15 -7.86 -13.24
CA LEU A 17 12.55 -6.60 -12.59
C LEU A 17 13.46 -6.85 -11.39
N VAL A 18 13.11 -7.81 -10.53
CA VAL A 18 13.92 -8.17 -9.35
C VAL A 18 15.32 -8.63 -9.79
N ARG A 19 15.43 -9.45 -10.83
CA ARG A 19 16.74 -9.87 -11.40
C ARG A 19 17.59 -8.70 -11.89
N ARG A 20 16.97 -7.59 -12.28
CA ARG A 20 17.65 -6.35 -12.71
C ARG A 20 17.89 -5.36 -11.56
N GLY A 21 17.59 -5.75 -10.33
CA GLY A 21 17.72 -4.88 -9.15
C GLY A 21 16.70 -3.74 -9.14
N LYS A 22 15.55 -3.90 -9.80
CA LYS A 22 14.52 -2.87 -9.96
C LYS A 22 13.19 -3.32 -9.39
N ARG A 23 12.35 -2.35 -9.04
CA ARG A 23 10.92 -2.50 -8.73
C ARG A 23 10.09 -1.80 -9.81
N GLU A 24 8.83 -2.19 -9.92
CA GLU A 24 7.89 -1.66 -10.93
C GLU A 24 7.69 -0.13 -10.85
N ASP A 25 7.83 0.43 -9.66
CA ASP A 25 7.68 1.85 -9.35
C ASP A 25 9.02 2.57 -9.12
N GLY A 26 10.14 1.92 -9.45
CA GLY A 26 11.48 2.51 -9.37
C GLY A 26 12.05 2.70 -7.97
N ARG A 27 11.34 2.29 -6.91
CA ARG A 27 11.82 2.37 -5.53
C ARG A 27 12.99 1.42 -5.26
N GLY A 28 13.79 1.74 -4.24
CA GLY A 28 14.75 0.81 -3.65
C GLY A 28 14.07 -0.34 -2.90
N PHE A 29 14.80 -1.41 -2.61
CA PHE A 29 14.25 -2.60 -1.93
C PHE A 29 13.84 -2.35 -0.48
N GLN A 30 14.40 -1.32 0.16
CA GLN A 30 14.10 -0.94 1.55
C GLN A 30 13.14 0.26 1.64
N ASP A 31 12.78 0.86 0.51
CA ASP A 31 11.94 2.06 0.51
C ASP A 31 10.46 1.71 0.66
N TYR A 32 9.79 2.44 1.54
CA TYR A 32 8.33 2.46 1.61
C TYR A 32 7.72 3.27 0.46
N ARG A 33 6.42 3.07 0.20
CA ARG A 33 5.64 4.02 -0.61
C ARG A 33 5.40 5.27 0.22
N GLU A 34 4.98 6.35 -0.42
CA GLU A 34 4.61 7.59 0.28
C GLU A 34 3.66 7.32 1.44
N ILE A 35 4.04 7.76 2.65
CA ILE A 35 3.24 7.60 3.87
C ILE A 35 2.59 8.93 4.22
N LYS A 36 1.26 8.95 4.32
CA LYS A 36 0.48 10.10 4.78
C LYS A 36 -0.36 9.69 5.99
N VAL A 37 -0.31 10.51 7.04
CA VAL A 37 -1.07 10.28 8.28
C VAL A 37 -1.85 11.54 8.62
N GLU A 38 -3.17 11.40 8.65
CA GLU A 38 -4.10 12.46 9.03
C GLU A 38 -4.81 12.05 10.33
N LYS A 39 -4.63 12.82 11.40
CA LYS A 39 -5.22 12.54 12.72
C LYS A 39 -6.51 13.33 12.91
N GLY A 40 -7.41 12.84 13.76
CA GLY A 40 -8.63 13.57 14.14
C GLY A 40 -9.67 13.70 13.01
N ILE A 41 -9.62 12.82 12.01
CA ILE A 41 -10.56 12.83 10.87
C ILE A 41 -12.00 12.53 11.31
N ILE A 42 -12.19 11.65 12.29
CA ILE A 42 -13.50 11.28 12.80
C ILE A 42 -13.80 12.11 14.05
N LYS A 43 -14.59 13.18 13.89
CA LYS A 43 -14.92 14.12 14.98
C LYS A 43 -15.67 13.48 16.16
N ARG A 44 -16.37 12.36 15.94
CA ARG A 44 -17.18 11.68 16.97
C ARG A 44 -16.42 10.61 17.75
N ALA A 45 -15.22 10.26 17.31
CA ALA A 45 -14.35 9.31 17.98
C ALA A 45 -13.37 10.05 18.89
N GLU A 46 -13.06 9.49 20.07
CA GLU A 46 -12.08 10.03 21.00
C GLU A 46 -10.68 10.09 20.37
N GLY A 47 -10.37 9.12 19.50
CA GLY A 47 -9.18 9.12 18.67
C GLY A 47 -9.49 8.66 17.25
N SER A 48 -8.81 9.21 16.25
CA SER A 48 -8.89 8.70 14.88
C SER A 48 -7.65 9.01 14.06
N ALA A 49 -7.37 8.15 13.09
CA ALA A 49 -6.30 8.33 12.11
C ALA A 49 -6.69 7.72 10.77
N ARG A 50 -6.42 8.46 9.69
CA ARG A 50 -6.41 7.96 8.32
C ARG A 50 -4.95 7.85 7.87
N VAL A 51 -4.57 6.65 7.43
CA VAL A 51 -3.20 6.35 7.01
C VAL A 51 -3.25 5.90 5.57
N LYS A 52 -2.43 6.52 4.72
CA LYS A 52 -2.19 6.09 3.33
C LYS A 52 -0.74 5.69 3.18
N ILE A 53 -0.50 4.52 2.57
CA ILE A 53 0.83 4.04 2.15
C ILE A 53 0.74 3.73 0.66
N GLY A 54 1.09 4.71 -0.17
CA GLY A 54 0.74 4.71 -1.60
C GLY A 54 -0.77 4.63 -1.79
N ASN A 55 -1.23 3.64 -2.57
CA ASN A 55 -2.65 3.43 -2.85
C ASN A 55 -3.38 2.63 -1.75
N THR A 56 -2.65 2.08 -0.77
CA THR A 56 -3.26 1.38 0.36
C THR A 56 -3.72 2.42 1.38
N GLU A 57 -5.00 2.36 1.76
CA GLU A 57 -5.61 3.32 2.67
C GLU A 57 -6.35 2.60 3.80
N VAL A 58 -6.15 3.06 5.04
CA VAL A 58 -6.80 2.54 6.25
C VAL A 58 -7.34 3.71 7.07
N LEU A 59 -8.55 3.56 7.60
CA LEU A 59 -9.17 4.49 8.53
C LEU A 59 -9.41 3.78 9.87
N VAL A 60 -8.91 4.34 10.96
CA VAL A 60 -9.04 3.81 12.32
C VAL A 60 -9.72 4.84 13.21
N GLY A 61 -10.61 4.36 14.07
CA GLY A 61 -11.24 5.13 15.14
C GLY A 61 -11.15 4.39 16.46
N VAL A 62 -10.90 5.11 17.55
CA VAL A 62 -10.94 4.62 18.92
C VAL A 62 -12.17 5.21 19.58
N LYS A 63 -12.99 4.33 20.18
CA LYS A 63 -14.13 4.70 20.99
C LYS A 63 -13.87 4.25 22.42
N LEU A 64 -14.02 5.16 23.37
CA LEU A 64 -14.09 4.80 24.79
C LEU A 64 -15.57 4.61 25.15
N GLU A 65 -15.85 3.52 25.85
CA GLU A 65 -17.15 3.24 26.47
C GLU A 65 -17.35 4.10 27.73
#